data_AF-A0A1V9A7V2-F1
#
_entry.id   AF-A0A1V9A7V2-F1
#
_cell.length_a   1.000
_cell.length_b   1.000
_cell.length_c   1.000
_cell.angle_alpha   90.00
_cell.angle_beta   90.00
_cell.angle_gamma   90.00
#
_symmetry.space_group_name_H-M   'P 1'
#
loop_
_entity.id
_entity.type
_entity.pdbx_description
1 polymer ?
#
loop_
_entity_poly.entity_id
_entity_poly.type
_entity_poly.pdbx_seq_one_letter_code
_entity_poly.pdbx_strand_id
1 'polypeptide(L)'
;MTRNLVRGVGRMAGWAARTGYELSRYLPGVDDGAPAGDPATSRRELQATGPRPEPSADGDPLRVRAAALLAESAELGRDDARQRLYEQVLSDLVPDEVRILATLADGAPHPAVDVAERTALGGVGRTVLRNASTVGATAGVVLTEGVPVYVTRLVGAGLADLTKADSALDTQYEVLVADDAVVEAARLARRPTYVRRTLRISQFGANFWQAVAP
;
A
#
# COMPACT_ATOMS: atom_id res chain seq x y z
N MET A 1 -41.21 -38.97 -28.65
CA MET A 1 -39.91 -39.67 -28.53
C MET A 1 -38.90 -38.72 -27.91
N THR A 2 -38.37 -39.13 -26.79
CA THR A 2 -37.43 -38.48 -25.87
C THR A 2 -36.03 -38.31 -26.45
N ARG A 3 -35.34 -37.21 -26.12
CA ARG A 3 -34.00 -37.24 -25.49
C ARG A 3 -33.52 -35.83 -25.08
N ASN A 4 -33.31 -35.69 -23.77
CA ASN A 4 -32.43 -34.71 -23.13
C ASN A 4 -30.98 -34.89 -23.60
N LEU A 5 -30.21 -33.80 -23.66
CA LEU A 5 -28.83 -33.82 -23.19
C LEU A 5 -28.33 -32.45 -22.71
N VAL A 6 -27.82 -32.47 -21.49
CA VAL A 6 -27.14 -31.41 -20.73
C VAL A 6 -25.63 -31.43 -21.05
N ARG A 7 -24.97 -30.26 -20.95
CA ARG A 7 -23.55 -29.95 -20.59
C ARG A 7 -23.02 -28.84 -21.52
N GLY A 8 -22.29 -27.81 -21.07
CA GLY A 8 -21.75 -27.49 -19.76
C GLY A 8 -21.24 -26.04 -19.78
N VAL A 9 -21.33 -25.39 -18.62
CA VAL A 9 -20.87 -24.03 -18.37
C VAL A 9 -19.37 -24.04 -18.14
N GLY A 10 -18.61 -23.42 -19.03
CA GLY A 10 -17.19 -23.16 -18.87
C GLY A 10 -16.96 -21.86 -18.10
N ARG A 11 -16.42 -21.98 -16.89
CA ARG A 11 -15.86 -20.85 -16.12
C ARG A 11 -14.54 -20.41 -16.74
N MET A 12 -14.36 -19.10 -16.96
CA MET A 12 -13.05 -18.49 -17.08
C MET A 12 -12.99 -17.27 -16.17
N ALA A 13 -12.16 -17.42 -15.13
CA ALA A 13 -11.77 -16.38 -14.20
C ALA A 13 -10.85 -15.37 -14.90
N GLY A 14 -11.04 -14.10 -14.61
CA GLY A 14 -10.09 -13.08 -15.03
C GLY A 14 -10.61 -11.68 -14.74
N TRP A 15 -9.91 -11.00 -13.84
CA TRP A 15 -9.83 -9.55 -13.65
C TRP A 15 -10.57 -8.95 -12.45
N ALA A 16 -9.82 -8.76 -11.35
CA ALA A 16 -10.07 -7.70 -10.38
C ALA A 16 -8.74 -7.29 -9.74
N ALA A 17 -8.11 -6.26 -10.29
CA ALA A 17 -7.05 -5.51 -9.62
C ALA A 17 -7.24 -4.03 -9.92
N ARG A 18 -8.16 -3.41 -9.17
CA ARG A 18 -8.11 -1.98 -8.85
C ARG A 18 -8.58 -1.82 -7.41
N THR A 19 -7.68 -1.26 -6.62
CA THR A 19 -7.88 -0.73 -5.27
C THR A 19 -9.01 0.30 -5.28
N GLY A 20 -9.87 0.23 -4.26
CA GLY A 20 -10.89 1.21 -3.98
C GLY A 20 -11.84 0.69 -2.91
N TYR A 21 -11.74 1.28 -1.72
CA TYR A 21 -12.78 1.34 -0.71
C TYR A 21 -14.19 1.14 -1.29
N GLU A 22 -14.80 -0.01 -1.00
CA GLU A 22 -16.26 -0.26 -0.92
C GLU A 22 -16.43 -1.74 -0.52
N LEU A 23 -16.01 -2.08 0.71
CA LEU A 23 -16.31 -3.37 1.32
C LEU A 23 -17.51 -3.26 2.26
N SER A 24 -18.63 -2.74 1.76
CA SER A 24 -19.89 -2.73 2.49
C SER A 24 -21.06 -2.57 1.52
N ARG A 25 -21.37 -3.62 0.74
CA ARG A 25 -22.72 -3.75 0.16
C ARG A 25 -23.16 -5.11 -0.38
N TYR A 26 -22.50 -6.21 -0.05
CA TYR A 26 -23.04 -7.55 -0.35
C TYR A 26 -22.77 -8.55 0.77
N LEU A 27 -23.36 -8.28 1.95
CA LEU A 27 -23.79 -9.36 2.84
C LEU A 27 -25.30 -9.53 2.64
N PRO A 28 -25.76 -10.63 2.02
CA PRO A 28 -27.17 -10.93 1.99
C PRO A 28 -27.60 -11.39 3.39
N GLY A 29 -28.49 -10.62 4.04
CA GLY A 29 -29.20 -11.03 5.25
C GLY A 29 -28.79 -10.33 6.53
N VAL A 30 -28.97 -9.00 6.61
CA VAL A 30 -29.15 -8.32 7.89
C VAL A 30 -30.36 -7.40 7.73
N ASP A 31 -31.49 -7.82 8.29
CA ASP A 31 -32.66 -6.97 8.44
C ASP A 31 -32.34 -5.81 9.39
N ASP A 32 -32.64 -4.59 8.94
CA ASP A 32 -32.52 -3.36 9.70
C ASP A 32 -33.56 -3.31 10.83
N GLY A 33 -33.11 -3.29 12.08
CA GLY A 33 -34.02 -3.12 13.21
C GLY A 33 -33.38 -3.25 14.60
N ALA A 34 -32.54 -2.31 15.00
CA ALA A 34 -32.19 -2.13 16.41
C ALA A 34 -32.09 -0.64 16.77
N PRO A 35 -32.77 -0.16 17.83
CA PRO A 35 -32.72 1.24 18.22
C PRO A 35 -31.36 1.61 18.84
N ALA A 36 -30.95 2.85 18.64
CA ALA A 36 -29.70 3.42 19.12
C ALA A 36 -29.57 3.30 20.65
N GLY A 37 -28.64 2.46 21.11
CA GLY A 37 -28.24 2.33 22.51
C GLY A 37 -27.18 3.36 22.91
N ASP A 38 -27.27 3.85 24.14
CA ASP A 38 -26.38 4.81 24.78
C ASP A 38 -24.90 4.31 24.82
N PRO A 39 -23.92 5.07 24.28
CA PRO A 39 -22.51 4.67 24.22
C PRO A 39 -21.86 4.48 25.60
N ALA A 40 -22.49 4.95 26.69
CA ALA A 40 -22.02 4.73 28.05
C ALA A 40 -22.24 3.29 28.55
N THR A 41 -23.27 2.60 28.03
CA THR A 41 -23.62 1.23 28.43
C THR A 41 -22.66 0.21 27.82
N SER A 42 -22.27 0.42 26.56
CA SER A 42 -21.33 -0.46 25.85
C SER A 42 -19.93 -0.50 26.47
N ARG A 43 -19.50 0.59 27.13
CA ARG A 43 -18.19 0.67 27.80
C ARG A 43 -18.15 -0.10 29.13
N ARG A 44 -19.30 -0.27 29.81
CA ARG A 44 -19.38 -0.97 31.09
C ARG A 44 -19.48 -2.49 30.94
N GLU A 45 -20.02 -2.99 29.84
CA GLU A 45 -20.09 -4.44 29.58
C GLU A 45 -18.74 -5.06 29.18
N LEU A 46 -17.77 -4.25 28.72
CA LEU A 46 -16.40 -4.71 28.44
C LEU A 46 -15.53 -4.90 29.70
N GLN A 47 -16.05 -4.57 30.89
CA GLN A 47 -15.40 -4.84 32.18
C GLN A 47 -15.97 -6.07 32.90
N ALA A 48 -16.60 -7.00 32.17
CA ALA A 48 -16.88 -8.32 32.69
C ALA A 48 -15.59 -9.15 32.69
N THR A 49 -15.05 -9.39 33.89
CA THR A 49 -13.93 -10.28 34.19
C THR A 49 -14.29 -11.73 33.80
N GLY A 50 -14.26 -12.04 32.51
CA GLY A 50 -14.29 -13.41 32.02
C GLY A 50 -12.96 -14.11 32.31
N PRO A 51 -12.94 -15.45 32.46
CA PRO A 51 -11.71 -16.17 32.68
C PRO A 51 -10.73 -15.88 31.53
N ARG A 52 -9.53 -15.40 31.89
CA ARG A 52 -8.41 -15.23 30.95
C ARG A 52 -8.24 -16.57 30.22
N PRO A 53 -8.29 -16.62 28.88
CA PRO A 53 -8.01 -17.86 28.18
C PRO A 53 -6.56 -18.22 28.50
N GLU A 54 -6.38 -19.22 29.36
CA GLU A 54 -5.10 -19.90 29.55
C GLU A 54 -4.63 -20.35 28.16
N PRO A 55 -3.41 -19.99 27.72
CA PRO A 55 -2.91 -20.44 26.44
C PRO A 55 -2.85 -21.97 26.49
N SER A 56 -3.76 -22.62 25.77
CA SER A 56 -3.69 -24.05 25.55
C SER A 56 -2.36 -24.32 24.85
N ALA A 57 -1.51 -25.12 25.49
CA ALA A 57 -0.12 -25.38 25.07
C ALA A 57 0.02 -26.10 23.69
N ASP A 58 -1.09 -26.29 22.97
CA ASP A 58 -1.23 -26.93 21.66
C ASP A 58 -1.68 -25.95 20.54
N GLY A 59 -1.57 -24.63 20.78
CA GLY A 59 -1.97 -23.62 19.81
C GLY A 59 -0.97 -23.43 18.66
N ASP A 60 -1.47 -23.34 17.43
CA ASP A 60 -0.75 -22.83 16.26
C ASP A 60 0.09 -21.57 16.64
N PRO A 61 1.42 -21.57 16.44
CA PRO A 61 2.29 -20.47 16.82
C PRO A 61 1.83 -19.09 16.32
N LEU A 62 1.20 -19.04 15.14
CA LEU A 62 0.66 -17.80 14.59
C LEU A 62 -0.55 -17.31 15.38
N ARG A 63 -1.43 -18.23 15.83
CA ARG A 63 -2.58 -17.89 16.68
C ARG A 63 -2.15 -17.42 18.05
N VAL A 64 -1.13 -18.07 18.64
CA VAL A 64 -0.54 -17.65 19.91
C VAL A 64 0.05 -16.24 19.79
N ARG A 65 0.82 -15.96 18.73
CA ARG A 65 1.38 -14.63 18.48
C ARG A 65 0.28 -13.58 18.26
N ALA A 66 -0.76 -13.90 17.49
CA ALA A 66 -1.89 -12.99 17.28
C ALA A 66 -2.64 -12.67 18.58
N ALA A 67 -2.89 -13.68 19.42
CA ALA A 67 -3.53 -13.48 20.72
C ALA A 67 -2.67 -12.61 21.66
N ALA A 68 -1.36 -12.78 21.64
CA ALA A 68 -0.44 -11.94 22.41
C ALA A 68 -0.47 -10.47 21.95
N LEU A 69 -0.48 -10.21 20.64
CA LEU A 69 -0.59 -8.85 20.09
C LEU A 69 -1.92 -8.18 20.46
N LEU A 70 -3.02 -8.95 20.45
CA LEU A 70 -4.33 -8.44 20.87
C LEU A 70 -4.36 -8.09 22.36
N ALA A 71 -3.76 -8.93 23.21
CA ALA A 71 -3.64 -8.64 24.64
C ALA A 71 -2.78 -7.40 24.91
N GLU A 72 -1.63 -7.27 24.22
CA GLU A 72 -0.76 -6.09 24.31
C GLU A 72 -1.50 -4.81 23.90
N SER A 73 -2.28 -4.87 22.80
CA SER A 73 -3.08 -3.74 22.33
C SER A 73 -4.18 -3.30 23.30
N ALA A 74 -4.66 -4.19 24.18
CA ALA A 74 -5.69 -3.84 25.16
C ALA A 74 -5.13 -3.00 26.33
N GLU A 75 -3.82 -3.07 26.58
CA GLU A 75 -3.15 -2.41 27.69
C GLU A 75 -2.36 -1.15 27.23
N LEU A 76 -2.00 -1.07 25.94
CA LEU A 76 -1.22 0.03 25.37
C LEU A 76 -1.96 1.38 25.40
N GLY A 77 -1.31 2.40 25.95
CA GLY A 77 -1.72 3.78 25.79
C GLY A 77 -1.57 4.28 24.35
N ARG A 78 -2.27 5.37 24.00
CA ARG A 78 -2.23 5.92 22.63
C ARG A 78 -0.82 6.34 22.19
N ASP A 79 -0.06 6.99 23.08
CA ASP A 79 1.30 7.44 22.74
C ASP A 79 2.27 6.27 22.61
N ASP A 80 2.17 5.28 23.50
CA ASP A 80 2.99 4.05 23.42
C ASP A 80 2.66 3.25 22.16
N ALA A 81 1.38 3.13 21.79
CA ALA A 81 0.97 2.47 20.55
C ALA A 81 1.52 3.18 19.31
N ARG A 82 1.53 4.52 19.30
CA ARG A 82 2.15 5.31 18.23
C ARG A 82 3.66 5.10 18.17
N GLN A 83 4.33 5.14 19.32
CA GLN A 83 5.78 4.92 19.41
C GLN A 83 6.15 3.53 18.88
N ARG A 84 5.44 2.48 19.31
CA ARG A 84 5.65 1.11 18.83
C ARG A 84 5.42 0.96 17.33
N LEU A 85 4.40 1.62 16.78
CA LEU A 85 4.16 1.63 15.33
C LEU A 85 5.35 2.27 14.59
N TYR A 86 5.83 3.42 15.07
CA TYR A 86 6.94 4.12 14.42
C TYR A 86 8.26 3.35 14.56
N GLU A 87 8.52 2.72 15.70
CA GLU A 87 9.69 1.84 15.88
C GLU A 87 9.66 0.65 14.91
N GLN A 88 8.51 0.01 14.75
CA GLN A 88 8.36 -1.08 13.79
C GLN A 88 8.64 -0.59 12.36
N VAL A 89 7.99 0.50 11.94
CA VAL A 89 8.20 1.06 10.59
C VAL A 89 9.65 1.43 10.37
N LEU A 90 10.29 2.11 11.34
CA LEU A 90 11.70 2.50 11.25
C LEU A 90 12.63 1.28 11.14
N SER A 91 12.32 0.18 11.84
CA SER A 91 13.11 -1.05 11.77
C SER A 91 13.04 -1.76 10.41
N ASP A 92 11.99 -1.47 9.62
CA ASP A 92 11.78 -2.05 8.29
C ASP A 92 12.43 -1.23 7.16
N LEU A 93 12.89 0.00 7.45
CA LEU A 93 13.48 0.91 6.46
C LEU A 93 14.98 0.69 6.27
N VAL A 94 15.44 0.82 5.03
CA VAL A 94 16.88 0.90 4.71
C VAL A 94 17.34 2.36 4.66
N PRO A 95 18.66 2.64 4.80
CA PRO A 95 19.16 4.02 4.82
C PRO A 95 18.76 4.87 3.60
N ASP A 96 18.77 4.30 2.39
CA ASP A 96 18.37 5.02 1.17
C ASP A 96 16.87 5.35 1.13
N GLU A 97 16.01 4.52 1.74
CA GLU A 97 14.58 4.84 1.89
C GLU A 97 14.37 6.00 2.85
N VAL A 98 15.15 6.06 3.93
CA VAL A 98 15.13 7.19 4.88
C VAL A 98 15.57 8.48 4.19
N ARG A 99 16.59 8.44 3.32
CA ARG A 99 17.02 9.60 2.52
C ARG A 99 15.94 10.09 1.57
N ILE A 100 15.28 9.17 0.87
CA ILE A 100 14.14 9.51 0.00
C ILE A 100 13.02 10.13 0.83
N LEU A 101 12.67 9.54 1.98
CA LEU A 101 11.63 10.06 2.85
C LEU A 101 11.94 11.48 3.36
N ALA A 102 13.19 11.74 3.76
CA ALA A 102 13.66 13.06 4.15
C ALA A 102 13.43 14.09 3.03
N THR A 103 13.77 13.72 1.79
CA THR A 103 13.58 14.58 0.60
C THR A 103 12.11 14.83 0.32
N LEU A 104 11.25 13.81 0.46
CA LEU A 104 9.80 13.96 0.28
C LEU A 104 9.17 14.82 1.39
N ALA A 105 9.75 14.84 2.59
CA ALA A 105 9.27 15.64 3.70
C ALA A 105 9.45 17.15 3.50
N ASP A 106 10.37 17.57 2.61
CA ASP A 106 10.49 18.97 2.17
C ASP A 106 9.26 19.43 1.35
N GLY A 107 8.36 18.50 0.99
CA GLY A 107 7.07 18.78 0.37
C GLY A 107 7.12 18.92 -1.16
N ALA A 108 8.31 18.91 -1.75
CA ALA A 108 8.48 18.94 -3.19
C ALA A 108 7.98 17.63 -3.82
N PRO A 109 7.11 17.68 -4.85
CA PRO A 109 6.73 16.48 -5.59
C PRO A 109 7.82 16.02 -6.55
N HIS A 110 7.86 14.72 -6.79
CA HIS A 110 8.78 14.12 -7.75
C HIS A 110 8.03 13.37 -8.85
N PRO A 111 8.50 13.41 -10.12
CA PRO A 111 7.92 12.63 -11.19
C PRO A 111 8.17 11.13 -10.93
N ALA A 112 7.17 10.31 -11.21
CA ALA A 112 7.30 8.86 -11.27
C ALA A 112 6.71 8.34 -12.59
N VAL A 113 7.35 7.35 -13.20
CA VAL A 113 6.91 6.72 -14.45
C VAL A 113 6.94 5.21 -14.31
N ASP A 114 5.87 4.58 -14.79
CA ASP A 114 5.91 3.15 -15.13
C ASP A 114 6.13 2.98 -16.63
N VAL A 115 6.90 1.97 -16.98
CA VAL A 115 6.97 1.44 -18.33
C VAL A 115 6.07 0.23 -18.42
N ALA A 116 5.07 0.28 -19.30
CA ALA A 116 4.16 -0.81 -19.52
C ALA A 116 3.98 -1.11 -21.01
N GLU A 117 3.44 -2.29 -21.30
CA GLU A 117 3.08 -2.70 -22.65
C GLU A 117 1.68 -2.21 -22.98
N ARG A 118 1.47 -1.72 -24.20
CA ARG A 118 0.12 -1.37 -24.68
C ARG A 118 -0.62 -2.63 -25.12
N THR A 119 -1.87 -2.79 -24.67
CA THR A 119 -2.74 -3.87 -25.14
C THR A 119 -3.21 -3.63 -26.58
N ALA A 120 -3.69 -4.68 -27.26
CA ALA A 120 -4.23 -4.55 -28.62
C ALA A 120 -5.41 -3.57 -28.71
N LEU A 121 -6.16 -3.41 -27.61
CA LEU A 121 -7.31 -2.50 -27.47
C LEU A 121 -6.91 -1.10 -26.98
N GLY A 122 -5.62 -0.76 -26.96
CA GLY A 122 -5.13 0.59 -26.65
C GLY A 122 -4.92 0.89 -25.15
N GLY A 123 -5.27 -0.03 -24.25
CA GLY A 123 -5.10 0.11 -22.80
C GLY A 123 -3.69 -0.21 -22.30
N VAL A 124 -3.48 -0.05 -20.99
CA VAL A 124 -2.25 -0.44 -20.28
C VAL A 124 -2.29 -1.94 -19.95
N GLY A 125 -1.27 -2.67 -20.38
CA GLY A 125 -1.07 -4.10 -20.16
C GLY A 125 -0.04 -4.38 -19.07
N ARG A 126 0.85 -5.35 -19.32
CA ARG A 126 1.91 -5.76 -18.39
C ARG A 126 2.88 -4.61 -18.13
N THR A 127 3.16 -4.35 -16.86
CA THR A 127 4.19 -3.39 -16.45
C THR A 127 5.56 -4.07 -16.45
N VAL A 128 6.54 -3.46 -17.12
CA VAL A 128 7.93 -3.93 -17.23
C VAL A 128 8.81 -3.26 -16.17
N LEU A 129 8.59 -1.97 -15.92
CA LEU A 129 9.25 -1.20 -14.86
C LEU A 129 8.19 -0.39 -14.10
N ARG A 130 8.23 -0.43 -12.77
CA ARG A 130 7.35 0.36 -11.90
C ARG A 130 8.14 1.43 -11.18
N ASN A 131 7.53 2.60 -11.01
CA ASN A 131 8.00 3.60 -10.06
C ASN A 131 9.41 4.13 -10.33
N ALA A 132 9.86 4.19 -11.58
CA ALA A 132 11.06 4.94 -11.92
C ALA A 132 10.85 6.40 -11.52
N SER A 133 11.83 7.03 -10.89
CA SER A 133 11.69 8.39 -10.38
C SER A 133 13.05 9.07 -10.23
N THR A 134 13.08 10.39 -10.44
CA THR A 134 14.28 11.21 -10.21
C THR A 134 14.56 11.47 -8.73
N VAL A 135 13.67 11.05 -7.82
CA VAL A 135 13.81 11.29 -6.37
C VAL A 135 15.12 10.74 -5.80
N GLY A 136 15.64 9.64 -6.34
CA GLY A 136 16.90 9.07 -5.88
C GLY A 136 18.09 10.00 -6.08
N ALA A 137 18.14 10.69 -7.23
CA ALA A 137 19.19 11.67 -7.52
C ALA A 137 19.08 12.88 -6.57
N THR A 138 17.86 13.40 -6.34
CA THR A 138 17.64 14.50 -5.39
C THR A 138 17.99 14.11 -3.95
N ALA A 139 17.64 12.89 -3.55
CA ALA A 139 17.88 12.36 -2.20
C ALA A 139 19.32 11.91 -1.95
N GLY A 140 20.17 11.86 -2.99
CA GLY A 140 21.53 11.36 -2.89
C GLY A 140 21.59 9.91 -2.41
N VAL A 141 20.71 9.04 -2.93
CA VAL A 141 20.75 7.60 -2.60
C VAL A 141 22.03 6.96 -3.13
N VAL A 142 22.51 5.92 -2.46
CA VAL A 142 23.72 5.20 -2.87
C VAL A 142 23.43 4.29 -4.06
N LEU A 143 22.35 3.50 -3.99
CA LEU A 143 21.97 2.54 -5.03
C LEU A 143 20.90 3.12 -5.96
N THR A 144 21.33 3.89 -6.97
CA THR A 144 20.42 4.62 -7.88
C THR A 144 19.49 3.70 -8.68
N GLU A 145 19.96 2.52 -9.09
CA GLU A 145 19.18 1.50 -9.78
C GLU A 145 18.12 0.86 -8.87
N GLY A 146 18.27 1.00 -7.54
CA GLY A 146 17.33 0.51 -6.53
C GLY A 146 16.14 1.42 -6.30
N VAL A 147 16.13 2.64 -6.84
CA VAL A 147 15.07 3.65 -6.63
C VAL A 147 13.66 3.12 -6.91
N PRO A 148 13.39 2.41 -8.02
CA PRO A 148 12.10 1.75 -8.26
C PRO A 148 11.60 0.89 -7.08
N VAL A 149 12.52 0.15 -6.44
CA VAL A 149 12.22 -0.73 -5.31
C VAL A 149 11.95 0.09 -4.06
N TYR A 150 12.78 1.09 -3.76
CA TYR A 150 12.59 1.98 -2.61
C TYR A 150 11.26 2.73 -2.68
N VAL A 151 10.90 3.29 -3.85
CA VAL A 151 9.61 3.95 -4.03
C VAL A 151 8.45 2.96 -3.84
N THR A 152 8.58 1.74 -4.37
CA THR A 152 7.56 0.69 -4.18
C THR A 152 7.37 0.33 -2.71
N ARG A 153 8.46 0.20 -1.95
CA ARG A 153 8.44 -0.13 -0.52
C ARG A 153 7.89 1.02 0.32
N LEU A 154 8.29 2.26 0.07
CA LEU A 154 7.76 3.45 0.75
C LEU A 154 6.26 3.63 0.53
N VAL A 155 5.78 3.41 -0.70
CA VAL A 155 4.34 3.44 -1.01
C VAL A 155 3.62 2.27 -0.33
N GLY A 156 4.21 1.07 -0.35
CA GLY A 156 3.66 -0.12 0.32
C GLY A 156 3.59 0.02 1.84
N ALA A 157 4.53 0.74 2.45
CA ALA A 157 4.54 1.09 3.88
C ALA A 157 3.61 2.25 4.22
N GLY A 158 2.97 2.87 3.23
CA GLY A 158 2.08 4.02 3.42
C GLY A 158 2.83 5.31 3.77
N LEU A 159 4.14 5.40 3.57
CA LEU A 159 4.96 6.59 3.84
C LEU A 159 4.95 7.59 2.69
N ALA A 160 4.65 7.13 1.48
CA ALA A 160 4.55 7.95 0.28
C ALA A 160 3.31 7.57 -0.54
N ASP A 161 2.83 8.52 -1.35
CA ASP A 161 1.69 8.33 -2.24
C ASP A 161 2.09 8.56 -3.70
N LEU A 162 1.48 7.78 -4.60
CA LEU A 162 1.55 7.97 -6.04
C LEU A 162 0.21 8.43 -6.58
N THR A 163 0.13 9.72 -6.91
CA THR A 163 -1.08 10.35 -7.44
C THR A 163 -1.01 10.50 -8.96
N LYS A 164 -2.05 11.08 -9.57
CA LYS A 164 -2.06 11.37 -11.01
C LYS A 164 -0.91 12.32 -11.38
N ALA A 165 -0.52 12.29 -12.65
CA ALA A 165 0.48 13.20 -13.18
C ALA A 165 0.11 14.66 -12.90
N ASP A 166 1.10 15.44 -12.47
CA ASP A 166 0.99 16.87 -12.24
C ASP A 166 1.62 17.61 -13.42
N SER A 167 0.85 18.46 -14.11
CA SER A 167 1.34 19.21 -15.28
C SER A 167 2.49 20.16 -14.93
N ALA A 168 2.65 20.56 -13.67
CA ALA A 168 3.80 21.35 -13.23
C ALA A 168 5.14 20.60 -13.39
N LEU A 169 5.09 19.27 -13.55
CA LEU A 169 6.26 18.40 -13.69
C LEU A 169 6.47 17.91 -15.14
N ASP A 170 5.77 18.46 -16.14
CA ASP A 170 5.83 17.96 -17.53
C ASP A 170 7.26 17.85 -18.08
N THR A 171 8.08 18.90 -17.91
CA THR A 171 9.49 18.87 -18.29
C THR A 171 10.27 17.77 -17.53
N GLN A 172 9.97 17.57 -16.25
CA GLN A 172 10.66 16.56 -15.45
C GLN A 172 10.26 15.14 -15.85
N TYR A 173 9.01 14.93 -16.28
CA TYR A 173 8.58 13.67 -16.88
C TYR A 173 9.29 13.38 -18.20
N GLU A 174 9.49 14.38 -19.04
CA GLU A 174 10.22 14.21 -20.30
C GLU A 174 11.67 13.80 -20.05
N VAL A 175 12.34 14.46 -19.09
CA VAL A 175 13.68 14.09 -18.65
C VAL A 175 13.70 12.66 -18.10
N LEU A 176 12.76 12.30 -17.23
CA LEU A 176 12.68 10.95 -16.66
C LEU A 176 12.40 9.87 -17.71
N VAL A 177 11.65 10.16 -18.77
CA VAL A 177 11.43 9.21 -19.88
C VAL A 177 12.72 8.95 -20.68
N ALA A 178 13.64 9.90 -20.69
CA ALA A 178 14.95 9.76 -21.31
C ALA A 178 16.01 9.11 -20.39
N ASP A 179 15.67 8.80 -19.14
CA ASP A 179 16.55 8.11 -18.18
C ASP A 179 16.90 6.70 -18.67
N ASP A 180 18.16 6.28 -18.46
CA ASP A 180 18.68 5.01 -18.96
C ASP A 180 17.85 3.81 -18.48
N ALA A 181 17.43 3.78 -17.21
CA ALA A 181 16.65 2.66 -16.69
C ALA A 181 15.27 2.58 -17.36
N VAL A 182 14.67 3.73 -17.68
CA VAL A 182 13.37 3.82 -18.37
C VAL A 182 13.51 3.43 -19.84
N VAL A 183 14.58 3.88 -20.50
CA VAL A 183 14.90 3.54 -21.89
C VAL A 183 15.15 2.04 -22.04
N GLU A 184 15.94 1.44 -21.16
CA GLU A 184 16.21 0.00 -21.17
C GLU A 184 14.94 -0.82 -20.92
N ALA A 185 14.12 -0.42 -19.94
CA ALA A 185 12.83 -1.07 -19.71
C ALA A 185 11.88 -0.95 -20.93
N ALA A 186 11.89 0.18 -21.63
CA ALA A 186 11.08 0.40 -22.82
C ALA A 186 11.53 -0.48 -24.01
N ARG A 187 12.84 -0.74 -24.15
CA ARG A 187 13.38 -1.66 -25.17
C ARG A 187 12.91 -3.09 -24.96
N LEU A 188 12.71 -3.51 -23.72
CA LEU A 188 12.22 -4.84 -23.36
C LEU A 188 10.68 -4.98 -23.49
N ALA A 189 9.95 -3.89 -23.62
CA ALA A 189 8.50 -3.86 -23.65
C ALA A 189 7.93 -3.98 -25.06
N ARG A 190 6.90 -4.81 -25.25
CA ARG A 190 6.13 -4.83 -26.50
C ARG A 190 5.19 -3.62 -26.57
N ARG A 191 5.40 -2.73 -27.57
CA ARG A 191 4.62 -1.49 -27.76
C ARG A 191 4.62 -0.64 -26.47
N PRO A 192 5.77 -0.05 -26.09
CA PRO A 192 5.90 0.64 -24.81
C PRO A 192 4.91 1.81 -24.67
N THR A 193 4.42 1.99 -23.46
CA THR A 193 3.65 3.15 -23.03
C THR A 193 4.11 3.56 -21.63
N TYR A 194 4.08 4.86 -21.37
CA TYR A 194 4.48 5.44 -20.10
C TYR A 194 3.26 5.83 -19.28
N VAL A 195 3.21 5.42 -18.01
CA VAL A 195 2.18 5.86 -17.07
C VAL A 195 2.82 6.84 -16.11
N ARG A 196 2.55 8.14 -16.33
CA ARG A 196 3.05 9.24 -15.49
C ARG A 196 2.25 9.32 -14.18
N ARG A 197 2.96 9.44 -13.06
CA ARG A 197 2.43 9.56 -11.69
C ARG A 197 3.25 10.59 -10.91
N THR A 198 2.70 11.09 -9.82
CA THR A 198 3.41 12.06 -8.96
C THR A 198 3.65 11.45 -7.60
N LEU A 199 4.91 11.36 -7.21
CA LEU A 199 5.35 10.89 -5.90
C LEU A 199 5.37 12.05 -4.90
N ARG A 200 4.73 11.85 -3.75
CA ARG A 200 4.69 12.80 -2.63
C ARG A 200 4.76 12.04 -1.31
N ILE A 201 5.16 12.72 -0.23
CA ILE A 201 4.98 12.16 1.12
C ILE A 201 3.48 11.99 1.40
N SER A 202 3.11 10.91 2.09
CA SER A 202 1.73 10.70 2.54
C SER A 202 1.45 11.47 3.84
N GLN A 203 0.19 11.56 4.25
CA GLN A 203 -0.15 12.12 5.56
C GLN A 203 0.49 11.31 6.71
N PHE A 204 0.49 9.97 6.61
CA PHE A 204 1.13 9.12 7.60
C PHE A 204 2.65 9.32 7.61
N GLY A 205 3.27 9.38 6.43
CA GLY A 205 4.69 9.63 6.26
C GLY A 205 5.13 10.97 6.85
N ALA A 206 4.33 12.04 6.65
CA ALA A 206 4.61 13.34 7.24
C ALA A 206 4.56 13.31 8.77
N ASN A 207 3.53 12.68 9.35
CA ASN A 207 3.42 12.53 10.81
C ASN A 207 4.56 11.65 11.39
N PHE A 208 4.91 10.58 10.68
CA PHE A 208 6.03 9.70 11.03
C PHE A 208 7.35 10.49 11.00
N TRP A 209 7.62 11.21 9.91
CA TRP A 209 8.85 12.00 9.77
C TRP A 209 8.98 13.06 10.87
N GLN A 210 7.90 13.77 11.19
CA GLN A 210 7.89 14.72 12.30
C GLN A 210 8.27 14.10 13.66
N ALA A 211 8.01 12.81 13.86
CA ALA A 211 8.34 12.12 15.10
C ALA A 211 9.76 11.55 15.15
N VAL A 212 10.38 11.27 13.99
CA VAL A 212 11.69 10.58 13.92
C VAL A 212 12.81 11.44 13.33
N ALA A 213 12.50 12.62 12.78
CA ALA A 213 13.50 13.52 12.21
C ALA A 213 14.53 13.95 13.27
N PRO A 214 15.83 14.05 12.91
CA PRO A 214 16.92 14.40 13.81
C PRO A 214 16.96 15.88 14.22
#